data_AF-A0A9X3Z5Z4-F1
#
_entry.id   AF-A0A9X3Z5Z4-F1
#
_cell.length_a   1.000
_cell.length_b   1.000
_cell.length_c   1.000
_cell.angle_alpha   90.00
_cell.angle_beta   90.00
_cell.angle_gamma   90.00
#
_symmetry.space_group_name_H-M   'P 1'
#
loop_
_entity.id
_entity.type
_entity.pdbx_description
1 polymer ?
#
loop_
_entity_poly.entity_id
_entity_poly.type
_entity_poly.pdbx_seq_one_letter_code
_entity_poly.pdbx_strand_id
1 'polypeptide(L)'
;MTTSDAQSALDRATSSEYKYGFVTDIESELAPKGLNEDTIRFISAKKDEPEWMLEWRLKAYRHWLTMIEPEWAKVKYPEIDFQDLYYYAAPKQKLELQSLDEVDPELLRTYEKLGIPLREREILAGVAVDAVFDSVSVATTFKGKLRESGVIFSSISEAVREHPELIQKYLGSVVPAGDNFYAALNAGVFSDGTFVYIPPGVRCPMELSTYFRINEAKTGQFERTLIIADKGSYVSYLEGCTAPMRDENQLHAAVVELVALDDAEIKYSTVQNWYPGDKNGKGGIYNFVTKRGACRGRNSKISWTQVETGSAITWKYPSCILQGDNSVGEFYSVAVTNNYQQADTGTKMIHIGKNTRSTIISKGISAGRGQNTYRGLVKVLGGADGARNYTQCDSLLIGSDCGAHTVPYVEVKNPSAQIEHEATTSKISDDQLFYCQQRGLSTEDAVTMIVNGFCKEVMQHLPMEFAVEAQKLLGVSLEGSVG
;
A
#
# COMPACT_ATOMS: atom_id res chain seq x y z
N MET A 1 -40.66 -12.58 20.27
CA MET A 1 -39.99 -11.42 19.67
C MET A 1 -40.40 -11.37 18.21
N THR A 2 -40.96 -10.25 17.76
CA THR A 2 -41.46 -10.15 16.39
C THR A 2 -40.27 -10.05 15.43
N THR A 3 -40.42 -10.49 14.18
CA THR A 3 -39.40 -10.40 13.11
C THR A 3 -38.83 -8.98 12.94
N SER A 4 -39.61 -7.95 13.31
CA SER A 4 -39.20 -6.53 13.39
C SER A 4 -38.09 -6.27 14.41
N ASP A 5 -38.14 -6.91 15.59
CA ASP A 5 -37.20 -6.65 16.68
C ASP A 5 -35.84 -7.31 16.42
N ALA A 6 -35.85 -8.49 15.78
CA ALA A 6 -34.65 -9.20 15.34
C ALA A 6 -33.94 -8.48 14.19
N GLN A 7 -34.68 -7.89 13.25
CA GLN A 7 -34.13 -7.04 12.20
C GLN A 7 -33.47 -5.78 12.79
N SER A 8 -34.09 -5.14 13.80
CA SER A 8 -33.53 -3.95 14.45
C SER A 8 -32.31 -4.22 15.33
N ALA A 9 -32.21 -5.43 15.91
CA ALA A 9 -31.05 -5.87 16.65
C ALA A 9 -29.89 -6.25 15.72
N LEU A 10 -30.20 -6.85 14.55
CA LEU A 10 -29.24 -7.13 13.49
C LEU A 10 -28.74 -5.83 12.85
N ASP A 11 -29.61 -4.83 12.61
CA ASP A 11 -29.22 -3.49 12.13
C ASP A 11 -28.36 -2.73 13.15
N ARG A 12 -28.53 -2.95 14.46
CA ARG A 12 -27.68 -2.35 15.51
C ARG A 12 -26.36 -3.08 15.73
N ALA A 13 -26.27 -4.36 15.37
CA ALA A 13 -25.05 -5.17 15.46
C ALA A 13 -24.20 -5.06 14.18
N THR A 14 -24.84 -4.97 13.01
CA THR A 14 -24.19 -4.72 11.70
C THR A 14 -23.82 -3.25 11.48
N SER A 15 -24.29 -2.35 12.35
CA SER A 15 -23.82 -0.97 12.44
C SER A 15 -22.61 -0.83 13.37
N SER A 16 -21.61 -1.70 13.26
CA SER A 16 -20.32 -1.39 13.90
C SER A 16 -19.72 -0.20 13.15
N GLU A 17 -19.85 0.99 13.73
CA GLU A 17 -19.27 2.22 13.18
C GLU A 17 -17.76 1.99 12.97
N TYR A 18 -17.24 2.36 11.80
CA TYR A 18 -15.82 2.20 11.50
C TYR A 18 -14.98 2.92 12.58
N LYS A 19 -14.34 2.10 13.42
CA LYS A 19 -13.72 2.52 14.69
C LYS A 19 -12.70 3.64 14.53
N TYR A 20 -12.05 3.72 13.37
CA TYR A 20 -10.98 4.68 13.08
C TYR A 20 -11.48 5.94 12.37
N GLY A 21 -12.80 6.16 12.32
CA GLY A 21 -13.43 7.20 11.52
C GLY A 21 -13.29 8.64 12.00
N PHE A 22 -12.59 8.86 13.10
CA PHE A 22 -12.52 10.16 13.77
C PHE A 22 -11.61 11.16 13.04
N VAL A 23 -12.02 12.43 13.05
CA VAL A 23 -11.23 13.57 12.55
C VAL A 23 -10.46 14.18 13.71
N THR A 24 -9.24 14.64 13.45
CA THR A 24 -8.39 15.38 14.40
C THR A 24 -8.54 16.87 14.12
N ASP A 25 -8.79 17.68 15.15
CA ASP A 25 -9.06 19.12 14.98
C ASP A 25 -7.75 19.92 14.99
N ILE A 26 -7.05 19.92 13.85
CA ILE A 26 -5.79 20.61 13.65
C ILE A 26 -5.96 21.63 12.52
N GLU A 27 -5.55 22.88 12.75
CA GLU A 27 -5.64 23.93 11.74
C GLU A 27 -4.60 23.72 10.62
N SER A 28 -5.07 23.56 9.37
CA SER A 28 -4.24 23.27 8.20
C SER A 28 -4.04 24.49 7.27
N GLU A 29 -2.86 24.60 6.67
CA GLU A 29 -2.60 25.41 5.47
C GLU A 29 -2.88 24.57 4.22
N LEU A 30 -3.69 25.11 3.31
CA LEU A 30 -4.05 24.47 2.04
C LEU A 30 -3.46 25.23 0.85
N ALA A 31 -3.04 24.50 -0.19
CA ALA A 31 -2.85 25.09 -1.50
C ALA A 31 -4.18 25.62 -2.08
N PRO A 32 -4.15 26.51 -3.08
CA PRO A 32 -5.34 26.80 -3.88
C PRO A 32 -5.93 25.51 -4.47
N LYS A 33 -7.27 25.47 -4.61
CA LYS A 33 -7.93 24.34 -5.27
C LYS A 33 -7.52 24.25 -6.73
N GLY A 34 -7.41 23.01 -7.20
CA GLY A 34 -7.19 22.67 -8.59
C GLY A 34 -5.72 22.55 -8.98
N LEU A 35 -5.53 21.96 -10.16
CA LEU A 35 -4.21 21.57 -10.66
C LEU A 35 -3.81 22.39 -11.88
N ASN A 36 -2.81 23.24 -11.67
CA ASN A 36 -2.13 24.00 -12.71
C ASN A 36 -0.63 24.14 -12.39
N GLU A 37 0.14 24.79 -13.28
CA GLU A 37 1.57 25.02 -13.04
C GLU A 37 1.85 25.86 -11.77
N ASP A 38 0.94 26.76 -11.39
CA ASP A 38 1.11 27.59 -10.19
C ASP A 38 0.95 26.77 -8.90
N THR A 39 0.02 25.81 -8.86
CA THR A 39 -0.09 24.85 -7.77
C THR A 39 1.21 24.03 -7.61
N ILE A 40 1.82 23.62 -8.71
CA ILE A 40 3.10 22.87 -8.69
C ILE A 40 4.25 23.75 -8.20
N ARG A 41 4.34 24.99 -8.69
CA ARG A 41 5.32 25.97 -8.21
C ARG A 41 5.13 26.29 -6.73
N PHE A 42 3.89 26.36 -6.27
CA PHE A 42 3.56 26.54 -4.85
C PHE A 42 4.09 25.38 -4.01
N ILE A 43 3.80 24.13 -4.39
CA ILE A 43 4.30 22.93 -3.68
C ILE A 43 5.84 22.94 -3.63
N SER A 44 6.47 23.15 -4.78
CA SER A 44 7.93 23.14 -4.91
C SER A 44 8.60 24.23 -4.05
N ALA A 45 8.05 25.45 -4.07
CA ALA A 45 8.52 26.56 -3.23
C ALA A 45 8.31 26.30 -1.73
N LYS A 46 7.17 25.71 -1.35
CA LYS A 46 6.89 25.35 0.06
C LYS A 46 7.85 24.29 0.60
N LYS A 47 8.32 23.40 -0.26
CA LYS A 47 9.27 22.33 0.08
C LYS A 47 10.73 22.71 -0.12
N ASP A 48 11.02 23.96 -0.50
CA ASP A 48 12.37 24.46 -0.77
C ASP A 48 13.15 23.54 -1.72
N GLU A 49 12.49 23.16 -2.82
CA GLU A 49 13.06 22.23 -3.78
C GLU A 49 14.07 22.92 -4.73
N PRO A 50 15.13 22.20 -5.13
CA PRO A 50 16.03 22.68 -6.17
C PRO A 50 15.35 22.76 -7.54
N GLU A 51 15.84 23.65 -8.41
CA GLU A 51 15.22 23.97 -9.71
C GLU A 51 14.98 22.74 -10.61
N TRP A 52 15.91 21.78 -10.62
CA TRP A 52 15.77 20.55 -11.40
C TRP A 52 14.54 19.72 -11.00
N MET A 53 14.15 19.75 -9.71
CA MET A 53 12.99 19.03 -9.21
C MET A 53 11.70 19.69 -9.66
N LEU A 54 11.65 21.03 -9.63
CA LEU A 54 10.54 21.80 -10.19
C LEU A 54 10.35 21.52 -11.69
N GLU A 55 11.43 21.53 -12.47
CA GLU A 55 11.37 21.20 -13.89
C GLU A 55 10.86 19.77 -14.14
N TRP A 56 11.30 18.81 -13.33
CA TRP A 56 10.83 17.43 -13.40
C TRP A 56 9.32 17.33 -13.16
N ARG A 57 8.79 18.02 -12.13
CA ARG A 57 7.35 18.08 -11.83
C ARG A 57 6.54 18.73 -12.94
N LEU A 58 7.00 19.89 -13.46
CA LEU A 58 6.33 20.60 -14.54
C LEU A 58 6.28 19.77 -15.83
N LYS A 59 7.36 19.04 -16.13
CA LYS A 59 7.40 18.11 -17.27
C LYS A 59 6.40 16.97 -17.09
N ALA A 60 6.30 16.40 -15.90
CA ALA A 60 5.33 15.35 -15.59
C ALA A 60 3.89 15.85 -15.80
N TYR A 61 3.57 17.03 -15.26
CA TYR A 61 2.25 17.64 -15.40
C TYR A 61 1.89 17.95 -16.85
N ARG A 62 2.79 18.57 -17.62
CA ARG A 62 2.56 18.85 -19.04
C ARG A 62 2.31 17.58 -19.83
N HIS A 63 2.99 16.49 -19.50
CA HIS A 63 2.74 15.20 -20.14
C HIS A 63 1.41 14.58 -19.70
N TRP A 64 1.07 14.67 -18.41
CA TRP A 64 -0.21 14.21 -17.87
C TRP A 64 -1.41 14.85 -18.58
N LEU A 65 -1.35 16.14 -18.91
CA LEU A 65 -2.39 16.83 -19.70
C LEU A 65 -2.63 16.22 -21.10
N THR A 66 -1.69 15.45 -21.63
CA THR A 66 -1.82 14.76 -22.92
C THR A 66 -2.33 13.33 -22.81
N MET A 67 -2.47 12.81 -21.58
CA MET A 67 -2.90 11.44 -21.31
C MET A 67 -4.42 11.34 -21.21
N ILE A 68 -4.93 10.14 -21.50
CA ILE A 68 -6.33 9.78 -21.31
C ILE A 68 -6.42 8.89 -20.07
N GLU A 69 -7.39 9.15 -19.19
CA GLU A 69 -7.63 8.33 -18.00
C GLU A 69 -8.02 6.90 -18.41
N PRO A 70 -7.37 5.86 -17.87
CA PRO A 70 -7.60 4.47 -18.31
C PRO A 70 -8.91 3.87 -17.77
N GLU A 71 -9.73 3.28 -18.65
CA GLU A 71 -11.02 2.67 -18.30
C GLU A 71 -11.04 1.12 -18.37
N TRP A 72 -9.88 0.48 -18.58
CA TRP A 72 -9.81 -0.97 -18.87
C TRP A 72 -9.95 -1.87 -17.63
N ALA A 73 -9.74 -1.32 -16.42
CA ALA A 73 -9.79 -2.11 -15.19
C ALA A 73 -11.21 -2.52 -14.84
N LYS A 74 -11.36 -3.61 -14.08
CA LYS A 74 -12.67 -4.12 -13.64
C LYS A 74 -13.16 -3.38 -12.40
N VAL A 75 -13.18 -2.06 -12.48
CA VAL A 75 -13.65 -1.15 -11.43
C VAL A 75 -14.52 -0.06 -12.05
N LYS A 76 -15.49 0.44 -11.29
CA LYS A 76 -16.36 1.55 -11.71
C LYS A 76 -16.43 2.60 -10.60
N TYR A 77 -16.10 3.84 -10.94
CA TYR A 77 -16.24 5.03 -10.10
C TYR A 77 -16.81 6.18 -10.94
N PRO A 78 -17.44 7.18 -10.29
CA PRO A 78 -17.68 8.48 -10.89
C PRO A 78 -16.37 9.14 -11.34
N GLU A 79 -16.44 9.96 -12.38
CA GLU A 79 -15.30 10.75 -12.85
C GLU A 79 -14.74 11.64 -11.72
N ILE A 80 -13.42 11.73 -11.64
CA ILE A 80 -12.73 12.52 -10.61
C ILE A 80 -12.52 13.93 -11.15
N ASP A 81 -13.10 14.93 -10.48
CA ASP A 81 -12.80 16.34 -10.78
C ASP A 81 -11.45 16.73 -10.18
N PHE A 82 -10.38 16.60 -10.97
CA PHE A 82 -9.03 17.02 -10.59
C PHE A 82 -8.89 18.52 -10.31
N GLN A 83 -9.87 19.36 -10.68
CA GLN A 83 -9.86 20.78 -10.37
C GLN A 83 -10.55 21.12 -9.03
N ASP A 84 -11.30 20.19 -8.44
CA ASP A 84 -11.93 20.34 -7.11
C ASP A 84 -11.14 19.66 -5.97
N LEU A 85 -9.87 19.35 -6.19
CA LEU A 85 -8.97 18.76 -5.18
C LEU A 85 -8.00 19.79 -4.60
N TYR A 86 -7.64 19.58 -3.33
CA TYR A 86 -6.46 20.19 -2.73
C TYR A 86 -5.25 19.24 -2.88
N TYR A 87 -4.17 19.75 -3.48
CA TYR A 87 -2.95 18.97 -3.76
C TYR A 87 -1.86 19.10 -2.70
N TYR A 88 -2.08 19.96 -1.70
CA TYR A 88 -1.18 20.17 -0.57
C TYR A 88 -1.99 20.60 0.65
N ALA A 89 -1.73 19.93 1.77
CA ALA A 89 -2.25 20.29 3.08
C ALA A 89 -1.18 20.01 4.14
N ALA A 90 -0.87 21.00 4.97
CA ALA A 90 0.07 20.85 6.08
C ALA A 90 -0.48 21.54 7.34
N PRO A 91 -0.26 20.99 8.54
CA PRO A 91 -0.59 21.69 9.79
C PRO A 91 0.07 23.07 9.87
N LYS A 92 -0.65 24.11 10.32
CA LYS A 92 -0.12 25.48 10.40
C LYS A 92 1.03 25.64 11.39
N GLN A 93 1.11 24.79 12.41
CA GLN A 93 2.26 24.77 13.31
C GLN A 93 3.39 23.95 12.68
N LYS A 94 4.46 24.64 12.27
CA LYS A 94 5.72 24.02 11.86
C LYS A 94 6.31 23.28 13.06
N LEU A 95 6.22 21.97 13.02
CA LEU A 95 6.79 21.07 14.00
C LEU A 95 8.12 20.53 13.43
N GLU A 96 9.19 21.34 13.43
CA GLU A 96 10.54 20.78 13.40
C GLU A 96 10.82 20.22 14.80
N LEU A 97 10.34 19.00 15.05
CA LEU A 97 10.45 18.39 16.37
C LEU A 97 11.69 17.54 16.42
N GLN A 98 12.56 17.87 17.37
CA GLN A 98 13.78 17.09 17.61
C GLN A 98 13.50 15.85 18.45
N SER A 99 12.30 15.74 19.03
CA SER A 99 11.89 14.59 19.83
C SER A 99 10.37 14.36 19.80
N LEU A 100 9.95 13.13 20.11
CA LEU A 100 8.54 12.77 20.27
C LEU A 100 7.84 13.56 21.39
N ASP A 101 8.59 14.16 22.32
CA ASP A 101 8.04 14.95 23.44
C ASP A 101 7.55 16.34 23.03
N GLU A 102 7.94 16.81 21.84
CA GLU A 102 7.51 18.10 21.30
C GLU A 102 6.27 17.96 20.41
N VAL A 103 5.86 16.72 20.05
CA VAL A 103 4.69 16.44 19.21
C VAL A 103 3.41 16.90 19.89
N ASP A 104 2.51 17.53 19.13
CA ASP A 104 1.19 17.94 19.62
C ASP A 104 0.52 16.76 20.37
N PRO A 105 0.12 16.94 21.64
CA PRO A 105 -0.54 15.91 22.42
C PRO A 105 -1.76 15.29 21.72
N GLU A 106 -2.44 16.04 20.85
CA GLU A 106 -3.56 15.55 20.06
C GLU A 106 -3.13 14.58 18.95
N LEU A 107 -2.00 14.81 18.30
CA LEU A 107 -1.36 13.88 17.35
C LEU A 107 -0.93 12.58 18.07
N LEU A 108 -0.31 12.69 19.24
CA LEU A 108 0.07 11.52 20.05
C LEU A 108 -1.16 10.69 20.45
N ARG A 109 -2.20 11.34 20.98
CA ARG A 109 -3.49 10.69 21.32
C ARG A 109 -4.14 10.04 20.10
N THR A 110 -3.97 10.64 18.92
CA THR A 110 -4.51 10.16 17.65
C THR A 110 -3.85 8.86 17.24
N TYR A 111 -2.52 8.74 17.32
CA TYR A 111 -1.81 7.47 17.10
C TYR A 111 -2.08 6.42 18.18
N GLU A 112 -2.21 6.81 19.46
CA GLU A 112 -2.63 5.91 20.53
C GLU A 112 -4.03 5.32 20.26
N LYS A 113 -5.00 6.14 19.81
CA LYS A 113 -6.34 5.68 19.42
C LYS A 113 -6.33 4.74 18.22
N LEU A 114 -5.38 4.90 17.31
CA LEU A 114 -5.17 3.96 16.19
C LEU A 114 -4.58 2.62 16.66
N GLY A 115 -4.17 2.49 17.93
CA GLY A 115 -3.50 1.31 18.46
C GLY A 115 -2.00 1.28 18.15
N ILE A 116 -1.41 2.43 17.82
CA ILE A 116 0.02 2.62 17.53
C ILE A 116 0.62 3.51 18.64
N PRO A 117 0.89 2.95 19.83
CA PRO A 117 1.54 3.72 20.90
C PRO A 117 2.99 4.02 20.49
N LEU A 118 3.23 5.22 19.97
CA LEU A 118 4.54 5.64 19.44
C LEU A 118 5.66 5.49 20.49
N ARG A 119 5.39 5.81 21.76
CA ARG A 119 6.33 5.65 22.89
C ARG A 119 6.59 4.19 23.28
N GLU A 120 5.59 3.31 23.22
CA GLU A 120 5.77 1.89 23.54
C GLU A 120 6.52 1.17 22.42
N ARG A 121 6.28 1.51 21.14
CA ARG A 121 7.05 0.97 20.00
C ARG A 121 8.50 1.45 20.00
N GLU A 122 8.77 2.68 20.44
CA GLU A 122 10.14 3.19 20.64
C GLU A 122 10.92 2.39 21.71
N ILE A 123 10.25 1.87 22.74
CA ILE A 123 10.94 1.20 23.85
C ILE A 123 10.96 -0.34 23.69
N LEU A 124 9.94 -0.95 23.06
CA LEU A 124 9.71 -2.40 23.11
C LEU A 124 10.01 -3.15 21.79
N ALA A 125 9.91 -2.51 20.62
CA ALA A 125 9.92 -3.22 19.33
C ALA A 125 11.23 -3.09 18.55
N GLY A 126 12.06 -2.08 18.86
CA GLY A 126 13.30 -1.83 18.10
C GLY A 126 13.02 -1.51 16.62
N VAL A 127 11.91 -0.86 16.30
CA VAL A 127 11.47 -0.46 14.95
C VAL A 127 11.60 1.05 14.78
N ALA A 128 12.18 1.52 13.68
CA ALA A 128 12.20 2.95 13.35
C ALA A 128 10.88 3.35 12.68
N VAL A 129 10.19 4.34 13.24
CA VAL A 129 8.87 4.78 12.78
C VAL A 129 8.95 6.21 12.27
N ASP A 130 8.49 6.42 11.03
CA ASP A 130 8.20 7.72 10.45
C ASP A 130 6.67 7.94 10.43
N ALA A 131 6.20 8.94 11.18
CA ALA A 131 4.79 9.25 11.31
C ALA A 131 4.42 10.37 10.32
N VAL A 132 3.62 10.05 9.31
CA VAL A 132 3.19 11.01 8.28
C VAL A 132 1.71 11.36 8.47
N PHE A 133 1.44 12.66 8.54
CA PHE A 133 0.09 13.20 8.70
C PHE A 133 -0.21 14.16 7.53
N ASP A 134 -1.26 13.86 6.78
CA ASP A 134 -1.60 14.54 5.51
C ASP A 134 -0.41 14.57 4.52
N SER A 135 0.24 15.73 4.34
CA SER A 135 1.32 15.92 3.36
C SER A 135 2.71 16.16 3.98
N VAL A 136 2.89 15.86 5.27
CA VAL A 136 4.17 16.08 5.98
C VAL A 136 4.53 14.94 6.94
N SER A 137 5.81 14.55 6.95
CA SER A 137 6.40 13.77 8.06
C SER A 137 6.47 14.64 9.33
N VAL A 138 5.98 14.10 10.44
CA VAL A 138 5.86 14.77 11.74
C VAL A 138 6.97 14.36 12.71
N ALA A 139 7.40 13.09 12.66
CA ALA A 139 8.48 12.59 13.51
C ALA A 139 9.10 11.30 12.94
N THR A 140 10.44 11.19 13.01
CA THR A 140 11.17 9.95 12.71
C THR A 140 11.97 9.50 13.93
N THR A 141 11.72 8.30 14.45
CA THR A 141 12.47 7.74 15.59
C THR A 141 13.80 7.10 15.16
N PHE A 142 14.72 6.90 16.11
CA PHE A 142 15.99 6.18 15.92
C PHE A 142 16.97 6.73 14.85
N LYS A 143 16.83 7.98 14.40
CA LYS A 143 17.75 8.62 13.43
C LYS A 143 19.23 8.43 13.79
N GLY A 144 19.61 8.52 15.07
CA GLY A 144 20.99 8.32 15.55
C GLY A 144 21.56 6.92 15.25
N LYS A 145 20.85 5.85 15.64
CA LYS A 145 21.30 4.46 15.43
C LYS A 145 21.35 4.06 13.95
N LEU A 146 20.40 4.55 13.15
CA LEU A 146 20.41 4.32 11.71
C LEU A 146 21.60 5.03 11.05
N ARG A 147 21.88 6.27 11.46
CA ARG A 147 23.03 7.04 10.97
C ARG A 147 24.37 6.41 11.33
N GLU A 148 24.51 5.81 12.52
CA GLU A 148 25.70 5.04 12.91
C GLU A 148 25.96 3.85 11.97
N SER A 149 24.90 3.25 11.41
CA SER A 149 25.00 2.17 10.43
C SER A 149 25.08 2.66 8.98
N GLY A 150 25.11 3.98 8.77
CA GLY A 150 25.11 4.61 7.44
C GLY A 150 23.77 4.52 6.69
N VAL A 151 22.70 4.04 7.34
CA VAL A 151 21.35 3.97 6.75
C VAL A 151 20.75 5.37 6.75
N ILE A 152 20.23 5.79 5.59
CA ILE A 152 19.45 7.02 5.46
C ILE A 152 17.99 6.62 5.48
N PHE A 153 17.24 7.16 6.43
CA PHE A 153 15.79 7.02 6.52
C PHE A 153 15.21 8.39 6.86
N SER A 154 14.56 9.00 5.87
CA SER A 154 14.04 10.36 5.96
C SER A 154 12.82 10.54 5.07
N SER A 155 12.19 11.72 5.16
CA SER A 155 11.25 12.13 4.12
C SER A 155 11.97 12.27 2.77
N ILE A 156 11.24 12.06 1.67
CA ILE A 156 11.77 12.30 0.33
C ILE A 156 12.07 13.78 0.11
N SER A 157 11.30 14.66 0.74
CA SER A 157 11.50 16.12 0.73
C SER A 157 12.86 16.52 1.32
N GLU A 158 13.24 15.93 2.46
CA GLU A 158 14.56 16.10 3.10
C GLU A 158 15.66 15.54 2.20
N ALA A 159 15.47 14.34 1.65
CA ALA A 159 16.47 13.70 0.79
C ALA A 159 16.73 14.45 -0.52
N VAL A 160 15.74 15.14 -1.08
CA VAL A 160 15.91 16.01 -2.26
C VAL A 160 16.90 17.15 -1.99
N ARG A 161 16.89 17.70 -0.76
CA ARG A 161 17.79 18.80 -0.36
C ARG A 161 19.15 18.30 0.11
N GLU A 162 19.17 17.26 0.94
CA GLU A 162 20.40 16.77 1.59
C GLU A 162 21.18 15.75 0.75
N HIS A 163 20.50 15.00 -0.11
CA HIS A 163 21.08 13.95 -0.95
C HIS A 163 20.67 14.06 -2.44
N PRO A 164 20.79 15.25 -3.07
CA PRO A 164 20.29 15.49 -4.42
C PRO A 164 20.90 14.55 -5.47
N GLU A 165 22.17 14.16 -5.32
CA GLU A 165 22.85 13.25 -6.25
C GLU A 165 22.22 11.85 -6.26
N LEU A 166 21.82 11.32 -5.09
CA LEU A 166 21.16 10.02 -4.99
C LEU A 166 19.74 10.10 -5.56
N ILE A 167 19.00 11.17 -5.24
CA ILE A 167 17.65 11.35 -5.74
C ILE A 167 17.66 11.50 -7.27
N GLN A 168 18.49 12.37 -7.83
CA GLN A 168 18.57 12.55 -9.30
C GLN A 168 18.95 11.24 -10.02
N LYS A 169 19.78 10.40 -9.40
CA LYS A 169 20.19 9.12 -9.98
C LYS A 169 19.05 8.09 -10.04
N TYR A 170 18.17 8.07 -9.05
CA TYR A 170 17.22 6.96 -8.86
C TYR A 170 15.74 7.34 -8.98
N LEU A 171 15.36 8.58 -8.70
CA LEU A 171 13.98 9.03 -8.81
C LEU A 171 13.46 8.90 -10.24
N GLY A 172 12.34 8.21 -10.41
CA GLY A 172 11.75 7.94 -11.72
C GLY A 172 12.53 6.92 -12.56
N SER A 173 13.56 6.28 -12.00
CA SER A 173 14.36 5.29 -12.72
C SER A 173 13.71 3.90 -12.80
N VAL A 174 12.66 3.66 -12.00
CA VAL A 174 11.86 2.43 -12.02
C VAL A 174 10.42 2.71 -12.44
N VAL A 175 9.83 3.80 -11.93
CA VAL A 175 8.52 4.31 -12.32
C VAL A 175 8.70 5.72 -12.89
N PRO A 176 8.94 5.87 -14.20
CA PRO A 176 9.13 7.17 -14.83
C PRO A 176 7.96 8.12 -14.60
N ALA A 177 8.22 9.43 -14.67
CA ALA A 177 7.19 10.46 -14.54
C ALA A 177 6.06 10.38 -15.59
N GLY A 178 6.25 9.61 -16.68
CA GLY A 178 5.23 9.36 -17.70
C GLY A 178 4.74 7.91 -17.74
N ASP A 179 4.95 7.11 -16.68
CA ASP A 179 4.67 5.67 -16.71
C ASP A 179 3.20 5.33 -17.00
N ASN A 180 2.29 6.03 -16.33
CA ASN A 180 0.84 5.93 -16.51
C ASN A 180 0.16 7.20 -15.99
N PHE A 181 -1.15 7.31 -16.21
CA PHE A 181 -1.94 8.50 -15.85
C PHE A 181 -1.75 8.92 -14.38
N TYR A 182 -1.94 8.02 -13.42
CA TYR A 182 -1.82 8.36 -11.99
C TYR A 182 -0.37 8.52 -11.53
N ALA A 183 0.59 7.80 -12.14
CA ALA A 183 2.01 8.01 -11.86
C ALA A 183 2.51 9.38 -12.36
N ALA A 184 1.98 9.87 -13.48
CA ALA A 184 2.29 11.20 -14.01
C ALA A 184 1.64 12.31 -13.18
N LEU A 185 0.39 12.11 -12.74
CA LEU A 185 -0.27 12.98 -11.77
C LEU A 185 0.57 13.06 -10.48
N ASN A 186 0.90 11.91 -9.88
CA ASN A 186 1.73 11.82 -8.68
C ASN A 186 3.08 12.53 -8.88
N ALA A 187 3.78 12.30 -9.98
CA ALA A 187 5.05 12.97 -10.27
C ALA A 187 4.92 14.51 -10.34
N GLY A 188 3.79 15.04 -10.80
CA GLY A 188 3.54 16.48 -10.78
C GLY A 188 3.35 17.06 -9.37
N VAL A 189 2.68 16.32 -8.49
CA VAL A 189 2.05 16.91 -7.28
C VAL A 189 2.41 16.25 -5.96
N PHE A 190 3.21 15.17 -5.94
CA PHE A 190 3.53 14.49 -4.68
C PHE A 190 4.14 15.48 -3.70
N SER A 191 3.60 15.51 -2.49
CA SER A 191 3.98 16.51 -1.50
C SER A 191 4.95 15.95 -0.47
N ASP A 192 4.94 14.64 -0.24
CA ASP A 192 5.92 13.97 0.61
C ASP A 192 6.02 12.48 0.27
N GLY A 193 6.70 11.72 1.12
CA GLY A 193 6.88 10.28 1.01
C GLY A 193 8.20 9.90 1.65
N THR A 194 8.64 8.66 1.45
CA THR A 194 9.77 8.12 2.19
C THR A 194 10.99 7.92 1.30
N PHE A 195 12.17 8.31 1.78
CA PHE A 195 13.44 7.92 1.18
C PHE A 195 14.22 7.00 2.12
N VAL A 196 14.67 5.86 1.57
CA VAL A 196 15.53 4.91 2.26
C VAL A 196 16.74 4.58 1.39
N TYR A 197 17.94 4.72 1.94
CA TYR A 197 19.17 4.22 1.32
C TYR A 197 19.94 3.34 2.31
N ILE A 198 20.28 2.13 1.87
CA ILE A 198 21.10 1.18 2.63
C ILE A 198 22.47 1.04 1.95
N PRO A 199 23.57 1.39 2.63
CA PRO A 199 24.90 1.36 2.03
C PRO A 199 25.42 -0.07 1.81
N PRO A 200 26.51 -0.23 1.03
CA PRO A 200 27.06 -1.55 0.72
C PRO A 200 27.41 -2.39 1.95
N GLY A 201 27.01 -3.66 1.95
CA GLY A 201 27.31 -4.65 2.98
C GLY A 201 26.53 -4.46 4.29
N VAL A 202 25.64 -3.47 4.38
CA VAL A 202 24.89 -3.19 5.60
C VAL A 202 23.55 -3.93 5.60
N ARG A 203 23.36 -4.76 6.62
CA ARG A 203 22.03 -5.24 7.01
C ARG A 203 21.43 -4.21 7.95
N CYS A 204 20.30 -3.61 7.57
CA CYS A 204 19.59 -2.65 8.42
C CYS A 204 19.38 -3.27 9.81
N PRO A 205 19.80 -2.58 10.89
CA PRO A 205 19.80 -3.16 12.25
C PRO A 205 18.39 -3.36 12.82
N MET A 206 17.39 -2.78 12.17
CA MET A 206 15.98 -2.81 12.55
C MET A 206 15.07 -2.78 11.33
N GLU A 207 13.82 -3.12 11.56
CA GLU A 207 12.73 -2.89 10.61
C GLU A 207 12.44 -1.38 10.53
N LEU A 208 12.17 -0.89 9.32
CA LEU A 208 11.74 0.48 9.08
C LEU A 208 10.23 0.49 8.87
N SER A 209 9.53 1.47 9.41
CA SER A 209 8.10 1.59 9.25
C SER A 209 7.69 3.03 9.01
N THR A 210 6.82 3.27 8.04
CA THR A 210 6.14 4.55 7.86
C THR A 210 4.64 4.33 8.02
N TYR A 211 4.00 5.18 8.81
CA TYR A 211 2.55 5.17 9.00
C TYR A 211 1.92 6.45 8.46
N PHE A 212 1.05 6.28 7.47
CA PHE A 212 0.30 7.34 6.81
C PHE A 212 -1.10 7.46 7.40
N ARG A 213 -1.49 8.69 7.74
CA ARG A 213 -2.87 9.05 8.08
C ARG A 213 -3.33 10.25 7.25
N ILE A 214 -4.44 10.07 6.52
CA ILE A 214 -5.16 11.17 5.88
C ILE A 214 -6.10 11.77 6.93
N ASN A 215 -6.18 13.08 7.10
CA ASN A 215 -7.08 13.71 8.08
C ASN A 215 -7.95 14.79 7.43
N GLU A 216 -7.36 15.61 6.56
CA GLU A 216 -8.02 16.76 5.95
C GLU A 216 -9.06 16.36 4.88
N ALA A 217 -10.15 17.13 4.76
CA ALA A 217 -11.21 16.82 3.81
C ALA A 217 -10.84 17.29 2.38
N LYS A 218 -11.23 16.52 1.36
CA LYS A 218 -11.05 16.86 -0.08
C LYS A 218 -9.59 17.06 -0.51
N THR A 219 -8.65 16.51 0.25
CA THR A 219 -7.24 16.42 -0.14
C THR A 219 -7.02 15.14 -0.95
N GLY A 220 -6.23 15.25 -2.02
CA GLY A 220 -5.64 14.07 -2.64
C GLY A 220 -4.34 13.73 -1.94
N GLN A 221 -4.16 12.48 -1.52
CA GLN A 221 -2.89 12.03 -0.95
C GLN A 221 -2.00 11.49 -2.06
N PHE A 222 -0.92 12.23 -2.33
CA PHE A 222 0.08 11.87 -3.31
C PHE A 222 1.42 11.73 -2.62
N GLU A 223 1.83 10.48 -2.43
CA GLU A 223 3.11 10.15 -1.78
C GLU A 223 4.04 9.41 -2.75
N ARG A 224 5.35 9.57 -2.52
CA ARG A 224 6.36 8.88 -3.30
C ARG A 224 7.44 8.29 -2.43
N THR A 225 7.56 6.97 -2.47
CA THR A 225 8.55 6.21 -1.70
C THR A 225 9.66 5.69 -2.61
N LEU A 226 10.91 5.95 -2.26
CA LEU A 226 12.10 5.48 -2.96
C LEU A 226 13.02 4.73 -1.98
N ILE A 227 13.22 3.44 -2.21
CA ILE A 227 14.11 2.59 -1.40
C ILE A 227 15.23 2.04 -2.28
N ILE A 228 16.46 2.25 -1.86
CA ILE A 228 17.66 1.78 -2.55
C ILE A 228 18.46 0.90 -1.60
N ALA A 229 18.60 -0.37 -1.95
CA ALA A 229 19.47 -1.32 -1.27
C ALA A 229 20.72 -1.54 -2.13
N ASP A 230 21.87 -1.01 -1.68
CA ASP A 230 23.15 -1.16 -2.36
C ASP A 230 23.72 -2.59 -2.18
N LYS A 231 24.87 -2.87 -2.77
CA LYS A 231 25.44 -4.21 -2.87
C LYS A 231 25.56 -4.91 -1.52
N GLY A 232 25.03 -6.13 -1.41
CA GLY A 232 25.10 -6.97 -0.21
C GLY A 232 24.34 -6.40 0.98
N SER A 233 23.41 -5.47 0.75
CA SER A 233 22.62 -4.84 1.80
C SER A 233 21.27 -5.51 2.00
N TYR A 234 20.65 -5.27 3.16
CA TYR A 234 19.32 -5.79 3.47
C TYR A 234 18.49 -4.73 4.18
N VAL A 235 17.23 -4.60 3.78
CA VAL A 235 16.22 -3.83 4.52
C VAL A 235 14.89 -4.54 4.49
N SER A 236 14.15 -4.39 5.58
CA SER A 236 12.75 -4.74 5.65
C SER A 236 11.98 -3.51 6.10
N TYR A 237 11.05 -3.11 5.24
CA TYR A 237 10.31 -1.86 5.30
C TYR A 237 8.82 -2.16 5.36
N LEU A 238 8.10 -1.47 6.22
CA LEU A 238 6.66 -1.56 6.36
C LEU A 238 6.00 -0.22 6.07
N GLU A 239 4.91 -0.28 5.34
CA GLU A 239 3.98 0.82 5.14
C GLU A 239 2.63 0.51 5.78
N GLY A 240 2.20 1.34 6.72
CA GLY A 240 0.86 1.28 7.32
C GLY A 240 0.00 2.46 6.87
N CYS A 241 -1.28 2.23 6.57
CA CYS A 241 -2.19 3.31 6.15
C CYS A 241 -3.56 3.21 6.83
N THR A 242 -4.06 4.32 7.38
CA THR A 242 -5.43 4.43 7.96
C THR A 242 -6.08 5.77 7.58
N ALA A 243 -7.41 5.84 7.51
CA ALA A 243 -8.15 7.08 7.18
C ALA A 243 -9.42 7.29 8.01
N PRO A 244 -9.90 8.53 8.17
CA PRO A 244 -11.17 8.88 8.80
C PRO A 244 -12.38 8.55 7.90
N MET A 245 -13.56 8.54 8.50
CA MET A 245 -14.83 8.37 7.79
C MET A 245 -15.21 9.68 7.11
N ARG A 246 -15.51 9.62 5.82
CA ARG A 246 -16.00 10.76 5.04
C ARG A 246 -17.00 10.30 4.00
N ASP A 247 -18.02 11.12 3.77
CA ASP A 247 -19.04 10.91 2.74
C ASP A 247 -18.51 11.15 1.32
N GLU A 248 -17.46 11.97 1.18
CA GLU A 248 -16.82 12.29 -0.10
C GLU A 248 -15.66 11.32 -0.38
N ASN A 249 -15.53 10.92 -1.65
CA ASN A 249 -14.43 10.07 -2.07
C ASN A 249 -13.10 10.82 -2.01
N GLN A 250 -12.08 10.16 -1.48
CA GLN A 250 -10.71 10.69 -1.44
C GLN A 250 -9.81 9.86 -2.34
N LEU A 251 -8.95 10.54 -3.08
CA LEU A 251 -7.97 9.90 -3.97
C LEU A 251 -6.63 9.73 -3.24
N HIS A 252 -6.20 8.48 -3.11
CA HIS A 252 -4.85 8.12 -2.71
C HIS A 252 -4.12 7.54 -3.93
N ALA A 253 -3.12 8.28 -4.42
CA ALA A 253 -2.33 7.88 -5.57
C ALA A 253 -0.83 7.91 -5.24
N ALA A 254 -0.33 6.78 -4.73
CA ALA A 254 1.06 6.59 -4.34
C ALA A 254 1.92 6.02 -5.47
N VAL A 255 3.21 6.36 -5.44
CA VAL A 255 4.23 5.72 -6.26
C VAL A 255 5.34 5.16 -5.38
N VAL A 256 5.72 3.91 -5.60
CA VAL A 256 6.80 3.24 -4.86
C VAL A 256 7.83 2.69 -5.83
N GLU A 257 9.09 3.08 -5.64
CA GLU A 257 10.24 2.64 -6.41
C GLU A 257 11.22 1.90 -5.49
N LEU A 258 11.48 0.63 -5.77
CA LEU A 258 12.51 -0.15 -5.08
C LEU A 258 13.66 -0.47 -6.03
N VAL A 259 14.90 -0.30 -5.58
CA VAL A 259 16.10 -0.64 -6.35
C VAL A 259 16.99 -1.54 -5.51
N ALA A 260 17.13 -2.81 -5.93
CA ALA A 260 18.04 -3.77 -5.29
C ALA A 260 19.26 -4.03 -6.19
N LEU A 261 20.46 -3.73 -5.68
CA LEU A 261 21.74 -3.97 -6.34
C LEU A 261 22.28 -5.39 -6.01
N ASP A 262 23.53 -5.66 -6.38
CA ASP A 262 24.11 -7.01 -6.31
C ASP A 262 24.00 -7.61 -4.90
N ASP A 263 23.50 -8.84 -4.78
CA ASP A 263 23.37 -9.55 -3.50
C ASP A 263 22.51 -8.80 -2.45
N ALA A 264 21.71 -7.82 -2.86
CA ALA A 264 20.86 -7.01 -1.98
C ALA A 264 19.44 -7.58 -1.85
N GLU A 265 18.82 -7.42 -0.68
CA GLU A 265 17.44 -7.87 -0.42
C GLU A 265 16.58 -6.74 0.17
N ILE A 266 15.42 -6.52 -0.45
CA ILE A 266 14.38 -5.62 0.06
C ILE A 266 13.13 -6.44 0.37
N LYS A 267 12.69 -6.40 1.63
CA LYS A 267 11.34 -6.82 2.01
C LYS A 267 10.47 -5.60 2.18
N TYR A 268 9.35 -5.56 1.49
CA TYR A 268 8.44 -4.45 1.52
C TYR A 268 7.05 -4.97 1.89
N SER A 269 6.57 -4.57 3.06
CA SER A 269 5.30 -4.99 3.62
C SER A 269 4.31 -3.82 3.61
N THR A 270 3.02 -4.09 3.35
CA THR A 270 1.96 -3.09 3.45
C THR A 270 0.77 -3.64 4.23
N VAL A 271 0.30 -2.91 5.24
CA VAL A 271 -0.96 -3.20 5.94
C VAL A 271 -1.85 -1.97 5.82
N GLN A 272 -2.90 -2.06 5.00
CA GLN A 272 -3.81 -0.94 4.74
C GLN A 272 -5.20 -1.23 5.30
N ASN A 273 -5.73 -0.28 6.07
CA ASN A 273 -7.11 -0.30 6.55
C ASN A 273 -7.80 1.06 6.34
N TRP A 274 -8.37 1.22 5.15
CA TRP A 274 -9.04 2.45 4.75
C TRP A 274 -10.52 2.47 5.15
N TYR A 275 -11.22 3.60 4.93
CA TYR A 275 -12.67 3.67 5.07
C TYR A 275 -13.36 3.20 3.77
N PRO A 276 -14.17 2.11 3.80
CA PRO A 276 -14.72 1.48 2.59
C PRO A 276 -15.91 2.23 1.96
N GLY A 277 -16.35 3.32 2.59
CA GLY A 277 -17.65 3.93 2.34
C GLY A 277 -18.73 3.35 3.23
N ASP A 278 -19.93 3.91 3.15
CA ASP A 278 -21.09 3.44 3.89
C ASP A 278 -21.66 2.13 3.32
N LYS A 279 -22.69 1.60 3.97
CA LYS A 279 -23.37 0.36 3.55
C LYS A 279 -24.01 0.43 2.16
N ASN A 280 -24.20 1.62 1.59
CA ASN A 280 -24.73 1.84 0.24
C ASN A 280 -23.62 2.13 -0.79
N GLY A 281 -22.35 2.09 -0.38
CA GLY A 281 -21.20 2.40 -1.23
C GLY A 281 -20.95 3.89 -1.42
N LYS A 282 -21.50 4.76 -0.57
CA LYS A 282 -21.22 6.20 -0.60
C LYS A 282 -19.93 6.52 0.16
N GLY A 283 -19.07 7.32 -0.44
CA GLY A 283 -17.78 7.72 0.14
C GLY A 283 -16.72 6.64 0.02
N GLY A 284 -15.70 6.74 0.87
CA GLY A 284 -14.56 5.83 0.89
C GLY A 284 -13.42 6.16 -0.09
N ILE A 285 -12.33 5.42 0.00
CA ILE A 285 -11.06 5.80 -0.65
C ILE A 285 -10.86 5.12 -2.00
N TYR A 286 -10.37 5.87 -2.98
CA TYR A 286 -9.82 5.37 -4.24
C TYR A 286 -8.31 5.22 -4.11
N ASN A 287 -7.83 3.99 -4.15
CA ASN A 287 -6.45 3.60 -3.89
C ASN A 287 -5.78 3.18 -5.21
N PHE A 288 -5.20 4.14 -5.93
CA PHE A 288 -4.65 3.99 -7.28
C PHE A 288 -3.13 4.08 -7.27
N VAL A 289 -2.47 2.94 -7.08
CA VAL A 289 -1.06 2.91 -6.67
C VAL A 289 -0.18 2.22 -7.70
N THR A 290 0.96 2.83 -8.00
CA THR A 290 2.00 2.23 -8.84
C THR A 290 3.22 1.86 -7.98
N LYS A 291 3.36 0.58 -7.62
CA LYS A 291 4.57 0.06 -6.95
C LYS A 291 5.40 -0.77 -7.93
N ARG A 292 6.71 -0.53 -7.99
CA ARG A 292 7.62 -1.32 -8.82
C ARG A 292 9.01 -1.43 -8.23
N GLY A 293 9.53 -2.64 -8.22
CA GLY A 293 10.87 -2.98 -7.79
C GLY A 293 11.73 -3.41 -8.97
N ALA A 294 12.96 -2.92 -9.01
CA ALA A 294 13.97 -3.30 -9.97
C ALA A 294 15.07 -4.09 -9.26
N CYS A 295 15.08 -5.40 -9.49
CA CYS A 295 16.17 -6.30 -9.13
C CYS A 295 17.29 -6.13 -10.16
N ARG A 296 18.06 -5.04 -10.01
CA ARG A 296 19.11 -4.63 -10.96
C ARG A 296 20.33 -5.53 -10.85
N GLY A 297 20.72 -5.87 -9.63
CA GLY A 297 21.93 -6.62 -9.37
C GLY A 297 21.78 -8.13 -9.47
N ARG A 298 22.90 -8.83 -9.66
CA ARG A 298 22.96 -10.29 -9.58
C ARG A 298 22.56 -10.75 -8.18
N ASN A 299 21.81 -11.84 -8.08
CA ASN A 299 21.31 -12.39 -6.81
C ASN A 299 20.46 -11.42 -5.98
N SER A 300 19.97 -10.32 -6.58
CA SER A 300 19.11 -9.36 -5.88
C SER A 300 17.72 -9.94 -5.63
N LYS A 301 17.11 -9.56 -4.51
CA LYS A 301 15.80 -10.06 -4.09
C LYS A 301 14.87 -8.92 -3.69
N ILE A 302 13.65 -8.94 -4.19
CA ILE A 302 12.57 -8.06 -3.75
C ILE A 302 11.36 -8.93 -3.38
N SER A 303 10.82 -8.72 -2.19
CA SER A 303 9.67 -9.44 -1.65
C SER A 303 8.59 -8.44 -1.26
N TRP A 304 7.42 -8.53 -1.91
CA TRP A 304 6.24 -7.74 -1.60
C TRP A 304 5.29 -8.57 -0.73
N THR A 305 4.87 -8.02 0.40
CA THR A 305 3.85 -8.62 1.26
C THR A 305 2.76 -7.59 1.51
N GLN A 306 1.50 -7.92 1.28
CA GLN A 306 0.42 -6.96 1.46
C GLN A 306 -0.84 -7.57 2.06
N VAL A 307 -1.49 -6.81 2.95
CA VAL A 307 -2.83 -7.08 3.48
C VAL A 307 -3.66 -5.82 3.28
N GLU A 308 -4.74 -5.97 2.53
CA GLU A 308 -5.44 -4.83 1.95
C GLU A 308 -6.93 -4.95 2.25
N THR A 309 -7.42 -3.98 3.01
CA THR A 309 -8.84 -3.84 3.34
C THR A 309 -9.24 -2.36 3.33
N GLY A 310 -10.55 -2.14 3.21
CA GLY A 310 -11.16 -0.86 3.51
C GLY A 310 -11.15 0.22 2.41
N SER A 311 -10.62 0.02 1.20
CA SER A 311 -10.81 1.02 0.12
C SER A 311 -12.14 0.79 -0.59
N ALA A 312 -12.83 1.86 -1.00
CA ALA A 312 -14.00 1.73 -1.89
C ALA A 312 -13.57 1.14 -3.24
N ILE A 313 -12.46 1.64 -3.79
CA ILE A 313 -11.84 1.09 -5.00
C ILE A 313 -10.35 0.92 -4.81
N THR A 314 -9.85 -0.25 -5.18
CA THR A 314 -8.42 -0.56 -5.17
C THR A 314 -7.94 -0.91 -6.56
N TRP A 315 -6.89 -0.23 -7.03
CA TRP A 315 -6.26 -0.51 -8.31
C TRP A 315 -4.73 -0.46 -8.20
N LYS A 316 -4.08 -1.63 -8.25
CA LYS A 316 -2.62 -1.71 -8.13
C LYS A 316 -2.02 -3.03 -8.59
N TYR A 317 -0.79 -2.93 -9.08
CA TYR A 317 -0.01 -4.09 -9.51
C TYR A 317 1.46 -3.97 -9.10
N PRO A 318 1.82 -4.20 -7.81
CA PRO A 318 3.22 -4.26 -7.41
C PRO A 318 4.00 -5.21 -8.31
N SER A 319 5.12 -4.73 -8.84
CA SER A 319 5.82 -5.41 -9.93
C SER A 319 7.30 -5.62 -9.59
N CYS A 320 7.89 -6.72 -10.07
CA CYS A 320 9.34 -6.94 -10.03
C CYS A 320 9.91 -7.04 -11.44
N ILE A 321 10.89 -6.20 -11.74
CA ILE A 321 11.75 -6.31 -12.92
C ILE A 321 13.00 -7.09 -12.51
N LEU A 322 13.11 -8.34 -12.94
CA LEU A 322 14.19 -9.26 -12.61
C LEU A 322 15.32 -9.15 -13.64
N GLN A 323 16.13 -8.09 -13.51
CA GLN A 323 17.16 -7.71 -14.48
C GLN A 323 18.46 -8.50 -14.27
N GLY A 324 18.91 -8.61 -13.03
CA GLY A 324 20.14 -9.32 -12.70
C GLY A 324 19.98 -10.84 -12.75
N ASP A 325 21.05 -11.54 -13.11
CA ASP A 325 21.09 -12.99 -13.07
C ASP A 325 20.84 -13.51 -11.65
N ASN A 326 20.12 -14.63 -11.55
CA ASN A 326 19.66 -15.26 -10.30
C ASN A 326 18.80 -14.34 -9.41
N SER A 327 18.26 -13.23 -9.93
CA SER A 327 17.38 -12.38 -9.13
C SER A 327 16.04 -13.04 -8.81
N VAL A 328 15.47 -12.65 -7.67
CA VAL A 328 14.27 -13.26 -7.09
C VAL A 328 13.20 -12.20 -6.83
N GLY A 329 11.98 -12.44 -7.30
CA GLY A 329 10.81 -11.61 -7.04
C GLY A 329 9.73 -12.39 -6.31
N GLU A 330 9.27 -11.91 -5.18
CA GLU A 330 8.19 -12.56 -4.42
C GLU A 330 7.03 -11.60 -4.22
N PHE A 331 5.81 -12.12 -4.25
CA PHE A 331 4.59 -11.37 -4.00
C PHE A 331 3.60 -12.22 -3.21
N TYR A 332 3.24 -11.74 -2.02
CA TYR A 332 2.26 -12.35 -1.12
C TYR A 332 1.16 -11.33 -0.83
N SER A 333 -0.08 -11.66 -1.14
CA SER A 333 -1.18 -10.70 -1.04
C SER A 333 -2.43 -11.30 -0.42
N VAL A 334 -3.03 -10.58 0.53
CA VAL A 334 -4.41 -10.75 0.96
C VAL A 334 -5.20 -9.51 0.57
N ALA A 335 -6.26 -9.69 -0.21
CA ALA A 335 -7.17 -8.60 -0.58
C ALA A 335 -8.59 -8.95 -0.15
N VAL A 336 -9.22 -8.08 0.65
CA VAL A 336 -10.62 -8.24 1.10
C VAL A 336 -11.51 -7.19 0.46
N THR A 337 -12.63 -7.63 -0.10
CA THR A 337 -13.71 -6.75 -0.56
C THR A 337 -15.00 -7.15 0.11
N ASN A 338 -15.71 -6.17 0.65
CA ASN A 338 -17.00 -6.32 1.28
C ASN A 338 -17.94 -5.18 0.83
N ASN A 339 -19.23 -5.26 1.17
CA ASN A 339 -20.22 -4.25 0.78
C ASN A 339 -20.17 -3.98 -0.72
N TYR A 340 -19.91 -2.74 -1.14
CA TYR A 340 -19.79 -2.35 -2.56
C TYR A 340 -18.34 -2.10 -3.00
N GLN A 341 -17.36 -2.57 -2.22
CA GLN A 341 -15.96 -2.40 -2.55
C GLN A 341 -15.58 -3.14 -3.84
N GLN A 342 -14.70 -2.53 -4.62
CA GLN A 342 -14.16 -3.10 -5.85
C GLN A 342 -12.63 -3.13 -5.79
N ALA A 343 -12.03 -4.24 -6.18
CA ALA A 343 -10.59 -4.39 -6.26
C ALA A 343 -10.19 -4.99 -7.61
N ASP A 344 -9.28 -4.34 -8.34
CA ASP A 344 -8.52 -4.93 -9.44
C ASP A 344 -7.04 -4.86 -9.05
N THR A 345 -6.56 -5.94 -8.44
CA THR A 345 -5.23 -6.02 -7.82
C THR A 345 -4.44 -7.20 -8.37
N GLY A 346 -3.13 -7.18 -8.23
CA GLY A 346 -2.30 -8.34 -8.54
C GLY A 346 -0.85 -7.94 -8.67
N THR A 347 -0.09 -8.59 -9.56
CA THR A 347 1.35 -8.36 -9.66
C THR A 347 1.88 -8.57 -11.07
N LYS A 348 3.04 -7.99 -11.38
CA LYS A 348 3.76 -8.25 -12.63
C LYS A 348 5.19 -8.70 -12.35
N MET A 349 5.53 -9.92 -12.77
CA MET A 349 6.88 -10.48 -12.69
C MET A 349 7.49 -10.49 -14.09
N ILE A 350 8.55 -9.70 -14.30
CA ILE A 350 9.21 -9.52 -15.60
C ILE A 350 10.61 -10.14 -15.50
N HIS A 351 10.78 -11.32 -16.08
CA HIS A 351 12.03 -12.08 -16.11
C HIS A 351 12.90 -11.64 -17.29
N ILE A 352 14.10 -11.13 -16.97
CA ILE A 352 15.08 -10.64 -17.96
C ILE A 352 16.42 -11.37 -17.81
N GLY A 353 16.96 -11.41 -16.59
CA GLY A 353 18.21 -12.12 -16.29
C GLY A 353 18.06 -13.65 -16.32
N LYS A 354 19.19 -14.34 -16.35
CA LYS A 354 19.26 -15.81 -16.31
C LYS A 354 18.91 -16.33 -14.91
N ASN A 355 18.36 -17.53 -14.84
CA ASN A 355 18.00 -18.26 -13.61
C ASN A 355 17.13 -17.45 -12.64
N THR A 356 16.36 -16.49 -13.16
CA THR A 356 15.49 -15.64 -12.34
C THR A 356 14.31 -16.44 -11.80
N ARG A 357 13.90 -16.14 -10.57
CA ARG A 357 12.81 -16.87 -9.90
C ARG A 357 11.72 -15.90 -9.47
N SER A 358 10.47 -16.30 -9.62
CA SER A 358 9.37 -15.59 -9.00
C SER A 358 8.34 -16.48 -8.33
N THR A 359 7.80 -15.99 -7.23
CA THR A 359 6.71 -16.64 -6.48
C THR A 359 5.59 -15.64 -6.29
N ILE A 360 4.37 -16.04 -6.65
CA ILE A 360 3.17 -15.23 -6.51
C ILE A 360 2.15 -16.04 -5.72
N ILE A 361 1.77 -15.57 -4.53
CA ILE A 361 0.70 -16.15 -3.72
C ILE A 361 -0.32 -15.04 -3.44
N SER A 362 -1.50 -15.17 -4.03
CA SER A 362 -2.60 -14.22 -3.87
C SER A 362 -3.81 -14.90 -3.26
N LYS A 363 -4.32 -14.34 -2.16
CA LYS A 363 -5.52 -14.79 -1.45
C LYS A 363 -6.57 -13.68 -1.52
N GLY A 364 -7.54 -13.81 -2.41
CA GLY A 364 -8.66 -12.89 -2.55
C GLY A 364 -9.84 -13.33 -1.70
N ILE A 365 -10.46 -12.41 -0.96
CA ILE A 365 -11.69 -12.65 -0.21
C ILE A 365 -12.74 -11.67 -0.73
N SER A 366 -13.92 -12.19 -1.03
CA SER A 366 -15.06 -11.39 -1.49
C SER A 366 -16.29 -11.73 -0.68
N ALA A 367 -16.89 -10.72 -0.08
CA ALA A 367 -18.05 -10.82 0.80
C ALA A 367 -19.11 -9.76 0.44
N GLY A 368 -20.34 -9.96 0.92
CA GLY A 368 -21.45 -9.03 0.66
C GLY A 368 -21.71 -8.88 -0.86
N ARG A 369 -21.55 -7.67 -1.39
CA ARG A 369 -21.64 -7.38 -2.84
C ARG A 369 -20.28 -7.02 -3.46
N GLY A 370 -19.19 -7.28 -2.73
CA GLY A 370 -17.83 -6.92 -3.11
C GLY A 370 -17.43 -7.58 -4.42
N GLN A 371 -16.56 -6.92 -5.18
CA GLN A 371 -15.98 -7.46 -6.40
C GLN A 371 -14.47 -7.48 -6.29
N ASN A 372 -13.89 -8.68 -6.19
CA ASN A 372 -12.46 -8.89 -6.11
C ASN A 372 -11.94 -9.45 -7.43
N THR A 373 -11.00 -8.76 -8.07
CA THR A 373 -10.36 -9.18 -9.31
C THR A 373 -8.86 -9.28 -9.07
N TYR A 374 -8.34 -10.50 -9.13
CA TYR A 374 -6.91 -10.72 -9.29
C TYR A 374 -6.53 -10.60 -10.77
N ARG A 375 -5.49 -9.82 -11.07
CA ARG A 375 -4.89 -9.70 -12.40
C ARG A 375 -3.37 -9.71 -12.31
N GLY A 376 -2.77 -10.76 -12.86
CA GLY A 376 -1.32 -10.98 -12.81
C GLY A 376 -0.69 -11.06 -14.19
N LEU A 377 0.57 -10.65 -14.30
CA LEU A 377 1.41 -10.87 -15.50
C LEU A 377 2.71 -11.57 -15.11
N VAL A 378 2.99 -12.70 -15.74
CA VAL A 378 4.32 -13.32 -15.74
C VAL A 378 4.87 -13.23 -17.15
N LYS A 379 5.96 -12.48 -17.32
CA LYS A 379 6.58 -12.22 -18.62
C LYS A 379 8.03 -12.68 -18.61
N VAL A 380 8.38 -13.60 -19.51
CA VAL A 380 9.73 -14.12 -19.68
C VAL A 380 10.30 -13.67 -21.03
N LEU A 381 11.35 -12.86 -20.98
CA LEU A 381 12.04 -12.38 -22.18
C LEU A 381 12.99 -13.44 -22.76
N GLY A 382 13.38 -13.29 -24.02
CA GLY A 382 14.19 -14.28 -24.74
C GLY A 382 15.55 -14.59 -24.10
N GLY A 383 16.15 -13.66 -23.36
CA GLY A 383 17.44 -13.86 -22.68
C GLY A 383 17.37 -14.50 -21.29
N ALA A 384 16.17 -14.74 -20.75
CA ALA A 384 15.96 -15.20 -19.39
C ALA A 384 16.07 -16.75 -19.28
N ASP A 385 17.23 -17.29 -19.62
CA ASP A 385 17.47 -18.75 -19.58
C ASP A 385 17.30 -19.29 -18.17
N GLY A 386 16.59 -20.41 -18.01
CA GLY A 386 16.36 -21.05 -16.71
C GLY A 386 15.39 -20.29 -15.78
N ALA A 387 14.62 -19.33 -16.30
CA ALA A 387 13.61 -18.62 -15.53
C ALA A 387 12.55 -19.57 -14.94
N ARG A 388 12.15 -19.33 -13.69
CA ARG A 388 11.11 -20.11 -13.01
C ARG A 388 10.06 -19.23 -12.36
N ASN A 389 8.80 -19.60 -12.49
CA ASN A 389 7.70 -18.96 -11.79
C ASN A 389 6.75 -20.01 -11.20
N TYR A 390 6.32 -19.76 -9.97
CA TYR A 390 5.17 -20.42 -9.37
C TYR A 390 4.13 -19.36 -8.99
N THR A 391 2.90 -19.53 -9.45
CA THR A 391 1.78 -18.64 -9.16
C THR A 391 0.61 -19.42 -8.60
N GLN A 392 0.12 -19.01 -7.43
CA GLN A 392 -1.06 -19.56 -6.78
C GLN A 392 -2.04 -18.42 -6.46
N CYS A 393 -3.25 -18.51 -7.03
CA CYS A 393 -4.30 -17.51 -6.89
C CYS A 393 -5.55 -18.14 -6.29
N ASP A 394 -5.72 -18.01 -4.98
CA ASP A 394 -6.89 -18.56 -4.30
C ASP A 394 -7.91 -17.46 -4.02
N SER A 395 -9.18 -17.78 -4.24
CA SER A 395 -10.30 -16.89 -3.96
C SER A 395 -11.29 -17.54 -3.01
N LEU A 396 -11.76 -16.80 -2.01
CA LEU A 396 -12.79 -17.22 -1.07
C LEU A 396 -14.01 -16.31 -1.23
N LEU A 397 -15.16 -16.89 -1.56
CA LEU A 397 -16.44 -16.19 -1.59
C LEU A 397 -17.23 -16.46 -0.31
N ILE A 398 -17.77 -15.37 0.26
CA ILE A 398 -18.63 -15.37 1.44
C ILE A 398 -19.98 -14.76 1.02
N GLY A 399 -21.02 -15.59 0.95
CA GLY A 399 -22.34 -15.20 0.44
C GLY A 399 -22.57 -15.50 -1.04
N SER A 400 -23.74 -15.06 -1.54
CA SER A 400 -24.19 -15.31 -2.93
C SER A 400 -24.02 -14.14 -3.88
N ASP A 401 -23.85 -12.92 -3.35
CA ASP A 401 -23.97 -11.67 -4.13
C ASP A 401 -22.61 -11.03 -4.46
N CYS A 402 -21.52 -11.64 -3.99
CA CYS A 402 -20.15 -11.20 -4.21
C CYS A 402 -19.52 -11.87 -5.45
N GLY A 403 -18.40 -11.34 -5.93
CA GLY A 403 -17.71 -11.86 -7.10
C GLY A 403 -16.20 -11.92 -6.93
N ALA A 404 -15.60 -13.05 -7.26
CA ALA A 404 -14.15 -13.22 -7.36
C ALA A 404 -13.76 -13.57 -8.79
N HIS A 405 -12.80 -12.84 -9.36
CA HIS A 405 -12.38 -12.95 -10.75
C HIS A 405 -10.86 -13.11 -10.81
N THR A 406 -10.37 -14.03 -11.64
CA THR A 406 -8.92 -14.27 -11.80
C THR A 406 -8.56 -14.12 -13.27
N VAL A 407 -7.69 -13.16 -13.60
CA VAL A 407 -7.28 -12.83 -14.97
C VAL A 407 -5.74 -12.90 -15.10
N PRO A 408 -5.18 -14.10 -15.29
CA PRO A 408 -3.74 -14.27 -15.42
C PRO A 408 -3.26 -14.04 -16.86
N TYR A 409 -2.08 -13.46 -16.99
CA TYR A 409 -1.35 -13.31 -18.25
C TYR A 409 0.00 -13.99 -18.14
N VAL A 410 0.31 -14.87 -19.08
CA VAL A 410 1.59 -15.57 -19.16
C VAL A 410 2.18 -15.37 -20.55
N GLU A 411 3.29 -14.65 -20.64
CA GLU A 411 4.01 -14.36 -21.88
C GLU A 411 5.41 -14.97 -21.81
N VAL A 412 5.64 -16.10 -22.49
CA VAL A 412 6.93 -16.80 -22.45
C VAL A 412 7.62 -16.76 -23.80
N LYS A 413 8.80 -16.13 -23.85
CA LYS A 413 9.65 -16.04 -25.06
C LYS A 413 10.97 -16.80 -24.93
N ASN A 414 11.16 -17.62 -23.88
CA ASN A 414 12.34 -18.44 -23.69
C ASN A 414 11.95 -19.92 -23.49
N PRO A 415 12.51 -20.87 -24.27
CA PRO A 415 12.11 -22.28 -24.23
C PRO A 415 12.59 -23.05 -23.00
N SER A 416 13.53 -22.50 -22.23
CA SER A 416 14.04 -23.13 -21.00
C SER A 416 13.26 -22.75 -19.73
N ALA A 417 12.26 -21.87 -19.86
CA ALA A 417 11.48 -21.37 -18.74
C ALA A 417 10.50 -22.44 -18.19
N GLN A 418 10.32 -22.45 -16.86
CA GLN A 418 9.35 -23.30 -16.16
C GLN A 418 8.33 -22.42 -15.45
N ILE A 419 7.08 -22.43 -15.90
CA ILE A 419 6.03 -21.54 -15.40
C ILE A 419 4.84 -22.39 -14.98
N GLU A 420 4.44 -22.24 -13.72
CA GLU A 420 3.29 -22.93 -13.12
C GLU A 420 2.29 -21.88 -12.62
N HIS A 421 1.01 -22.08 -12.95
CA HIS A 421 -0.07 -21.22 -12.51
C HIS A 421 -1.26 -22.06 -12.07
N GLU A 422 -1.67 -21.88 -10.82
CA GLU A 422 -2.81 -22.52 -10.19
C GLU A 422 -3.77 -21.45 -9.69
N ALA A 423 -5.07 -21.68 -9.87
CA ALA A 423 -6.10 -20.81 -9.34
C ALA A 423 -7.25 -21.64 -8.76
N THR A 424 -7.59 -21.39 -7.50
CA THR A 424 -8.65 -22.12 -6.80
C THR A 424 -9.73 -21.15 -6.34
N THR A 425 -10.99 -21.53 -6.51
CA THR A 425 -12.11 -20.80 -5.92
C THR A 425 -12.77 -21.66 -4.88
N SER A 426 -12.91 -21.13 -3.68
CA SER A 426 -13.51 -21.79 -2.52
C SER A 426 -14.67 -20.96 -1.99
N LYS A 427 -15.61 -21.64 -1.34
CA LYS A 427 -16.67 -21.04 -0.54
C LYS A 427 -16.52 -21.59 0.87
N ILE A 428 -16.91 -20.79 1.87
CA ILE A 428 -17.03 -21.33 3.22
C ILE A 428 -18.20 -22.32 3.21
N SER A 429 -17.93 -23.57 3.57
CA SER A 429 -18.94 -24.62 3.57
C SER A 429 -19.86 -24.49 4.79
N ASP A 430 -21.17 -24.69 4.59
CA ASP A 430 -22.16 -24.75 5.67
C ASP A 430 -21.79 -25.83 6.70
N ASP A 431 -21.20 -26.95 6.26
CA ASP A 431 -20.72 -28.01 7.16
C ASP A 431 -19.56 -27.55 8.03
N GLN A 432 -18.65 -26.72 7.50
CA GLN A 432 -17.53 -26.15 8.27
C GLN A 432 -18.06 -25.17 9.33
N LEU A 433 -19.01 -24.31 8.96
CA LEU A 433 -19.66 -23.39 9.88
C LEU A 433 -20.42 -24.14 10.97
N PHE A 434 -21.26 -25.10 10.58
CA PHE A 434 -22.03 -25.93 11.50
C PHE A 434 -21.11 -26.68 12.48
N TYR A 435 -20.01 -27.25 12.00
CA TYR A 435 -19.03 -27.92 12.85
C TYR A 435 -18.44 -26.96 13.89
N CYS A 436 -18.04 -25.76 13.49
CA CYS A 436 -17.49 -24.75 14.39
C CYS A 436 -18.52 -24.29 15.44
N GLN A 437 -19.76 -24.03 15.01
CA GLN A 437 -20.87 -23.66 15.88
C GLN A 437 -21.20 -24.76 16.89
N GLN A 438 -21.20 -26.02 16.45
CA GLN A 438 -21.40 -27.17 17.34
C GLN A 438 -20.29 -27.31 18.41
N ARG A 439 -19.13 -26.68 18.18
CA ARG A 439 -18.03 -26.60 19.17
C ARG A 439 -18.10 -25.33 20.03
N GLY A 440 -19.16 -24.55 19.92
CA GLY A 440 -19.42 -23.37 20.75
C GLY A 440 -18.86 -22.06 20.21
N LEU A 441 -18.32 -22.04 18.99
CA LEU A 441 -17.91 -20.80 18.33
C LEU A 441 -19.14 -20.05 17.81
N SER A 442 -19.13 -18.72 17.91
CA SER A 442 -20.10 -17.91 17.17
C SER A 442 -19.87 -18.06 15.65
N THR A 443 -20.85 -17.71 14.84
CA THR A 443 -20.69 -17.70 13.38
C THR A 443 -19.54 -16.80 12.94
N GLU A 444 -19.40 -15.64 13.59
CA GLU A 444 -18.36 -14.65 13.28
C GLU A 444 -16.96 -15.17 13.66
N ASP A 445 -16.82 -15.80 14.83
CA ASP A 445 -15.56 -16.42 15.24
C ASP A 445 -15.17 -17.58 14.32
N ALA A 446 -16.14 -18.40 13.90
CA ALA A 446 -15.92 -19.49 12.97
C ALA A 446 -15.40 -19.00 11.61
N VAL A 447 -16.04 -17.97 11.05
CA VAL A 447 -15.66 -17.35 9.78
C VAL A 447 -14.27 -16.73 9.90
N THR A 448 -14.03 -15.96 10.96
CA THR A 448 -12.72 -15.36 11.24
C THR A 448 -11.62 -16.41 11.35
N MET A 449 -11.87 -17.54 12.02
CA MET A 449 -10.92 -18.64 12.12
C MET A 449 -10.61 -19.27 10.75
N ILE A 450 -11.63 -19.56 9.95
CA ILE A 450 -11.48 -20.17 8.62
C ILE A 450 -10.71 -19.23 7.69
N VAL A 451 -11.07 -17.94 7.68
CA VAL A 451 -10.41 -16.91 6.86
C VAL A 451 -8.95 -16.72 7.27
N ASN A 452 -8.65 -16.67 8.57
CA ASN A 452 -7.27 -16.60 9.05
C ASN A 452 -6.47 -17.85 8.64
N GLY A 453 -7.09 -19.03 8.66
CA GLY A 453 -6.50 -20.26 8.13
C GLY A 453 -6.17 -20.16 6.64
N PHE A 454 -7.11 -19.61 5.84
CA PHE A 454 -6.94 -19.37 4.41
C PHE A 454 -5.80 -18.39 4.08
N CYS A 455 -5.66 -17.33 4.88
CA CYS A 455 -4.63 -16.30 4.71
C CYS A 455 -3.27 -16.65 5.34
N LYS A 456 -3.17 -17.75 6.08
CA LYS A 456 -2.00 -18.09 6.91
C LYS A 456 -0.67 -18.01 6.15
N GLU A 457 -0.64 -18.51 4.93
CA GLU A 457 0.56 -18.55 4.09
C GLU A 457 1.12 -17.15 3.83
N VAL A 458 0.25 -16.17 3.56
CA VAL A 458 0.67 -14.76 3.36
C VAL A 458 1.08 -14.13 4.68
N MET A 459 0.33 -14.39 5.76
CA MET A 459 0.58 -13.78 7.07
C MET A 459 1.95 -14.16 7.66
N GLN A 460 2.47 -15.33 7.32
CA GLN A 460 3.81 -15.78 7.74
C GLN A 460 4.95 -14.96 7.14
N HIS A 461 4.69 -14.18 6.08
CA HIS A 461 5.66 -13.30 5.45
C HIS A 461 5.62 -11.85 5.99
N LEU A 462 4.70 -11.54 6.90
CA LEU A 462 4.70 -10.28 7.64
C LEU A 462 5.54 -10.40 8.92
N PRO A 463 6.16 -9.31 9.40
CA PRO A 463 6.74 -9.29 10.73
C PRO A 463 5.65 -9.54 11.79
N MET A 464 6.01 -10.24 12.87
CA MET A 464 5.04 -10.80 13.84
C MET A 464 4.03 -9.78 14.37
N GLU A 465 4.50 -8.58 14.73
CA GLU A 465 3.65 -7.51 15.27
C GLU A 465 2.53 -7.12 14.28
N PHE A 466 2.87 -7.07 12.99
CA PHE A 466 1.95 -6.68 11.92
C PHE A 466 1.09 -7.85 11.45
N ALA A 467 1.57 -9.09 11.54
CA ALA A 467 0.74 -10.26 11.30
C ALA A 467 -0.44 -10.31 12.29
N VAL A 468 -0.20 -9.97 13.57
CA VAL A 468 -1.26 -9.88 14.59
C VAL A 468 -2.22 -8.74 14.31
N GLU A 469 -1.71 -7.58 13.91
CA GLU A 469 -2.53 -6.42 13.51
C GLU A 469 -3.42 -6.76 12.30
N ALA A 470 -2.84 -7.35 11.26
CA ALA A 470 -3.54 -7.78 10.05
C ALA A 470 -4.65 -8.80 10.36
N GLN A 471 -4.40 -9.79 11.21
CA GLN A 471 -5.42 -10.77 11.62
C GLN A 471 -6.62 -10.12 12.32
N LYS A 472 -6.38 -9.14 13.20
CA LYS A 472 -7.46 -8.39 13.86
C LYS A 472 -8.25 -7.56 12.85
N LEU A 473 -7.56 -6.89 11.92
CA LEU A 473 -8.19 -6.09 10.86
C LEU A 473 -9.06 -6.93 9.92
N LEU A 474 -8.62 -8.13 9.57
CA LEU A 474 -9.42 -9.07 8.78
C LEU A 474 -10.72 -9.46 9.49
N GLY A 475 -10.66 -9.75 10.79
CA GLY A 475 -11.85 -10.10 11.58
C GLY A 475 -12.89 -8.98 11.57
N VAL A 476 -12.47 -7.74 11.87
CA VAL A 476 -13.36 -6.57 11.88
C VAL A 476 -13.95 -6.29 10.50
N SER A 477 -13.17 -6.44 9.43
CA SER A 477 -13.64 -6.18 8.06
C SER A 477 -14.72 -7.15 7.58
N LEU A 478 -14.83 -8.31 8.24
CA LEU A 478 -15.75 -9.40 7.89
C LEU A 478 -16.91 -9.56 8.88
N GLU A 479 -16.91 -8.80 9.96
CA GLU A 479 -18.04 -8.71 10.90
C GLU A 479 -19.32 -8.28 10.14
N GLY A 480 -20.46 -8.91 10.43
CA GLY A 480 -21.72 -8.65 9.72
C GLY A 480 -21.78 -9.02 8.23
N SER A 481 -20.73 -9.63 7.66
CA SER A 481 -20.66 -9.97 6.22
C SER A 481 -21.27 -11.33 5.87
N VAL A 482 -21.78 -12.02 6.90
CA VAL A 482 -22.29 -13.38 6.86
C VAL A 482 -23.78 -13.30 7.19
N GLY A 483 -24.60 -13.08 6.16
CA GLY A 483 -26.04 -12.88 6.26
C GLY A 483 -26.66 -12.58 4.91
#